data_AF-A0A7C4MQW0-F1
#
_entry.id   AF-A0A7C4MQW0-F1
#
_cell.length_a   1.000
_cell.length_b   1.000
_cell.length_c   1.000
_cell.angle_alpha   90.00
_cell.angle_beta   90.00
_cell.angle_gamma   90.00
#
_symmetry.space_group_name_H-M   'P 1'
#
loop_
_entity.id
_entity.type
_entity.pdbx_description
1 polymer ?
#
loop_
_entity_poly.entity_id
_entity_poly.type
_entity_poly.pdbx_seq_one_letter_code
_entity_poly.pdbx_strand_id
1 'polypeptide(L)'
;MNINRTRQLARIAWGFQEYLRRPLTLQRAADEITLRMDNREKNFLRVARELIYENPVSPYRRLLLWAGCAYADLEDSVRHKGIERTLEQLRDGGVYVALEEFKVQSPIVRRGLTIEPCETDFDNPFFMGKCIEGSSSGSRSKGTRVLYDWDFFAEEAANEFILYSTHEIFDLPSALWMPGLPAISGIHNYLVHIKFRNLFDKWFSHLGKGKGPNAVKDSLALAYIMWLCRMTGLRVAKPEFIGIRDAGKVAGWLADAGKNGGRVLKTYTSSAVRVAQA
;
A
#
# COMPACT_ATOMS: atom_id res chain seq x y z
N MET A 1 -6.23 26.24 12.89
CA MET A 1 -6.13 24.77 13.02
C MET A 1 -7.12 24.15 12.05
N ASN A 2 -6.67 23.35 11.07
CA ASN A 2 -7.57 22.86 10.01
C ASN A 2 -8.35 21.63 10.52
N ILE A 3 -9.66 21.75 10.73
CA ILE A 3 -10.55 20.80 11.42
C ILE A 3 -10.45 19.36 10.86
N ASN A 4 -10.14 19.22 9.57
CA ASN A 4 -10.02 17.92 8.89
C ASN A 4 -8.82 17.08 9.39
N ARG A 5 -7.69 17.72 9.73
CA ARG A 5 -6.48 16.98 10.19
C ARG A 5 -6.59 16.48 11.62
N THR A 6 -7.24 17.22 12.51
CA THR A 6 -7.44 16.77 13.91
C THR A 6 -8.36 15.54 13.95
N ARG A 7 -9.42 15.53 13.12
CA ARG A 7 -10.30 14.36 12.95
C ARG A 7 -9.57 13.16 12.37
N GLN A 8 -8.67 13.37 11.41
CA GLN A 8 -7.83 12.32 10.83
C GLN A 8 -6.91 11.68 11.89
N LEU A 9 -6.20 12.50 12.68
CA LEU A 9 -5.31 12.00 13.74
C LEU A 9 -6.07 11.23 14.82
N ALA A 10 -7.26 11.69 15.22
CA ALA A 10 -8.09 10.96 16.19
C ALA A 10 -8.55 9.60 15.66
N ARG A 11 -8.93 9.51 14.38
CA ARG A 11 -9.31 8.24 13.74
C ARG A 11 -8.13 7.28 13.58
N ILE A 12 -6.96 7.81 13.22
CA ILE A 12 -5.71 7.04 13.20
C ILE A 12 -5.46 6.48 14.60
N ALA A 13 -5.56 7.32 15.63
CA ALA A 13 -5.35 6.91 17.01
C ALA A 13 -6.29 5.78 17.46
N TRP A 14 -7.60 5.96 17.27
CA TRP A 14 -8.58 4.94 17.70
C TRP A 14 -8.48 3.65 16.89
N GLY A 15 -8.40 3.73 15.56
CA GLY A 15 -8.31 2.54 14.73
C GLY A 15 -6.99 1.80 14.93
N PHE A 16 -5.89 2.51 15.22
CA PHE A 16 -4.62 1.87 15.51
C PHE A 16 -4.65 1.06 16.82
N GLN A 17 -5.37 1.51 17.84
CA GLN A 17 -5.53 0.74 19.08
C GLN A 17 -6.25 -0.59 18.84
N GLU A 18 -7.34 -0.59 18.06
CA GLU A 18 -8.03 -1.83 17.69
C GLU A 18 -7.14 -2.72 16.82
N TYR A 19 -6.44 -2.12 15.85
CA TYR A 19 -5.49 -2.81 14.98
C TYR A 19 -4.40 -3.54 15.77
N LEU A 20 -3.87 -2.92 16.83
CA LEU A 20 -2.89 -3.49 17.74
C LEU A 20 -3.46 -4.60 18.62
N ARG A 21 -4.73 -4.54 19.04
CA ARG A 21 -5.32 -5.54 19.95
C ARG A 21 -5.56 -6.90 19.30
N ARG A 22 -5.64 -6.94 17.97
CA ARG A 22 -5.93 -8.15 17.20
C ARG A 22 -4.72 -8.49 16.31
N PRO A 23 -3.63 -9.06 16.86
CA PRO A 23 -2.50 -9.50 16.04
C PRO A 23 -2.96 -10.55 15.04
N LEU A 24 -2.37 -10.52 13.85
CA LEU A 24 -2.62 -11.50 12.81
C LEU A 24 -1.83 -12.77 13.10
N THR A 25 -2.45 -13.93 12.90
CA THR A 25 -1.80 -15.25 12.97
C THR A 25 -1.62 -15.80 11.56
N LEU A 26 -0.64 -16.71 11.36
CA LEU A 26 -0.38 -17.30 10.05
C LEU A 26 -1.59 -18.06 9.52
N GLN A 27 -2.26 -18.84 10.38
CA GLN A 27 -3.48 -19.55 10.01
C GLN A 27 -4.56 -18.59 9.54
N ARG A 28 -4.79 -17.50 10.29
CA ARG A 28 -5.80 -16.51 9.92
C ARG A 28 -5.45 -15.80 8.62
N ALA A 29 -4.18 -15.49 8.39
CA ALA A 29 -3.73 -14.91 7.12
C ALA A 29 -4.01 -15.85 5.94
N ALA A 30 -3.71 -17.14 6.10
CA ALA A 30 -4.00 -18.17 5.11
C ALA A 30 -5.51 -18.34 4.86
N ASP A 31 -6.32 -18.38 5.91
CA ASP A 31 -7.78 -18.49 5.81
C ASP A 31 -8.38 -17.28 5.08
N GLU A 32 -7.95 -16.06 5.42
CA GLU A 32 -8.41 -14.82 4.79
C GLU A 32 -8.01 -14.75 3.31
N ILE A 33 -6.80 -15.18 2.95
CA ILE A 33 -6.36 -15.24 1.55
C ILE A 33 -7.14 -16.31 0.78
N THR A 34 -7.29 -17.51 1.34
CA THR A 34 -8.06 -18.60 0.73
C THR A 34 -9.50 -18.17 0.47
N LEU A 35 -10.17 -17.59 1.48
CA LEU A 35 -11.53 -17.09 1.34
C LEU A 35 -11.66 -16.02 0.24
N ARG A 36 -10.68 -15.11 0.12
CA ARG A 36 -10.66 -14.09 -0.94
C ARG A 36 -10.46 -14.69 -2.32
N MET A 37 -9.64 -15.74 -2.45
CA MET A 37 -9.43 -16.48 -3.69
C MET A 37 -10.68 -17.26 -4.09
N ASP A 38 -11.32 -17.96 -3.15
CA ASP A 38 -12.56 -18.71 -3.39
C ASP A 38 -13.70 -17.79 -3.84
N ASN A 39 -13.72 -16.54 -3.37
CA ASN A 39 -14.74 -15.55 -3.72
C ASN A 39 -14.27 -14.52 -4.75
N ARG A 40 -13.16 -14.76 -5.46
CA ARG A 40 -12.50 -13.75 -6.30
C ARG A 40 -13.42 -13.15 -7.37
N GLU A 41 -14.18 -13.98 -8.07
CA GLU A 41 -15.13 -13.52 -9.12
C GLU A 41 -16.27 -12.69 -8.54
N LYS A 42 -16.87 -13.16 -7.44
CA LYS A 42 -17.93 -12.44 -6.73
C LYS A 42 -17.43 -11.09 -6.21
N ASN A 43 -16.22 -11.06 -5.65
CA ASN A 43 -15.59 -9.83 -5.16
C ASN A 43 -15.29 -8.87 -6.31
N PHE A 44 -14.74 -9.36 -7.42
CA PHE A 44 -14.48 -8.56 -8.62
C PHE A 44 -15.76 -7.91 -9.16
N LEU A 45 -16.84 -8.69 -9.33
CA LEU A 45 -18.11 -8.19 -9.85
C LEU A 45 -18.76 -7.17 -8.90
N ARG A 46 -18.72 -7.42 -7.59
CA ARG A 46 -19.18 -6.46 -6.58
C ARG A 46 -18.44 -5.13 -6.69
N VAL A 47 -17.10 -5.18 -6.72
CA VAL A 47 -16.25 -3.98 -6.85
C VAL A 47 -16.51 -3.27 -8.17
N ALA A 48 -16.61 -3.99 -9.30
CA ALA A 48 -16.89 -3.40 -10.60
C ALA A 48 -18.27 -2.72 -10.62
N ARG A 49 -19.29 -3.35 -10.03
CA ARG A 49 -20.62 -2.76 -9.90
C ARG A 49 -20.57 -1.44 -9.13
N GLU A 50 -20.09 -1.50 -7.90
CA GLU A 50 -20.13 -0.40 -6.94
C GLU A 50 -19.19 0.76 -7.31
N LEU A 51 -17.97 0.46 -7.75
CA LEU A 51 -16.93 1.47 -7.99
C LEU A 51 -16.87 1.95 -9.44
N ILE A 52 -17.39 1.17 -10.39
CA ILE A 52 -17.33 1.50 -11.81
C ILE A 52 -18.73 1.78 -12.35
N TYR A 53 -19.62 0.79 -12.43
CA TYR A 53 -20.91 0.96 -13.11
C TYR A 53 -21.87 1.93 -12.41
N GLU A 54 -21.93 1.92 -11.08
CA GLU A 54 -22.74 2.82 -10.27
C GLU A 54 -22.06 4.20 -10.07
N ASN A 55 -20.79 4.33 -10.47
CA ASN A 55 -20.04 5.58 -10.39
C ASN A 55 -20.03 6.33 -11.74
N PRO A 56 -20.85 7.37 -11.92
CA PRO A 56 -20.98 8.05 -13.21
C PRO A 56 -19.71 8.79 -13.67
N VAL A 57 -18.82 9.18 -12.75
CA VAL A 57 -17.58 9.88 -13.08
C VAL A 57 -16.43 8.93 -13.46
N SER A 58 -16.60 7.62 -13.23
CA SER A 58 -15.57 6.62 -13.50
C SER A 58 -15.17 6.59 -14.98
N PRO A 59 -13.88 6.78 -15.34
CA PRO A 59 -13.42 6.67 -16.72
C PRO A 59 -13.58 5.24 -17.25
N TYR A 60 -13.43 4.24 -16.38
CA TYR A 60 -13.67 2.83 -16.71
C TYR A 60 -15.12 2.58 -17.13
N ARG A 61 -16.09 3.23 -16.48
CA ARG A 61 -17.51 3.12 -16.86
C ARG A 61 -17.75 3.61 -18.28
N ARG A 62 -17.17 4.76 -18.63
CA ARG A 62 -17.27 5.33 -19.98
C ARG A 62 -16.65 4.41 -21.03
N LEU A 63 -15.48 3.83 -20.72
CA LEU A 63 -14.82 2.86 -21.61
C LEU A 63 -15.64 1.58 -21.79
N LEU A 64 -16.15 1.00 -20.71
CA LEU A 64 -16.96 -0.23 -20.75
C LEU A 64 -18.23 -0.04 -21.58
N LEU A 65 -18.97 1.05 -21.35
CA LEU A 65 -20.18 1.35 -22.10
C LEU A 65 -19.90 1.66 -23.57
N TRP A 66 -18.80 2.35 -23.87
CA TRP A 66 -18.36 2.59 -25.25
C TRP A 66 -18.00 1.28 -25.97
N ALA A 67 -17.37 0.33 -25.29
CA ALA A 67 -17.09 -1.00 -25.81
C ALA A 67 -18.35 -1.89 -25.91
N GLY A 68 -19.53 -1.37 -25.57
CA GLY A 68 -20.79 -2.12 -25.61
C GLY A 68 -20.95 -3.14 -24.48
N CYS A 69 -20.22 -2.98 -23.37
CA CYS A 69 -20.25 -3.89 -22.24
C CYS A 69 -21.03 -3.29 -21.06
N ALA A 70 -22.33 -3.62 -20.96
CA ALA A 70 -23.11 -3.36 -19.77
C ALA A 70 -22.69 -4.28 -18.62
N TYR A 71 -23.15 -4.00 -17.40
CA TYR A 71 -22.79 -4.81 -16.23
C TYR A 71 -23.21 -6.27 -16.37
N ALA A 72 -24.39 -6.52 -16.95
CA ALA A 72 -24.87 -7.88 -17.22
C ALA A 72 -23.91 -8.63 -18.17
N ASP A 73 -23.41 -7.96 -19.22
CA ASP A 73 -22.44 -8.55 -20.14
C ASP A 73 -21.12 -8.89 -19.43
N LEU A 74 -20.66 -8.01 -18.52
CA LEU A 74 -19.47 -8.27 -17.70
C LEU A 74 -19.69 -9.46 -16.77
N GLU A 75 -20.83 -9.50 -16.07
CA GLU A 75 -21.19 -10.58 -15.16
C GLU A 75 -21.25 -11.93 -15.88
N ASP A 76 -21.94 -11.99 -17.01
CA ASP A 76 -22.05 -13.21 -17.82
C ASP A 76 -20.69 -13.64 -18.36
N SER A 77 -19.86 -12.70 -18.85
CA SER A 77 -18.52 -13.01 -19.33
C SER A 77 -17.63 -13.57 -18.23
N VAL A 78 -17.63 -12.98 -17.03
CA VAL A 78 -16.85 -13.48 -15.88
C VAL A 78 -17.32 -14.87 -15.48
N ARG A 79 -18.64 -15.09 -15.35
CA ARG A 79 -19.20 -16.39 -14.96
C ARG A 79 -18.89 -17.52 -15.95
N HIS A 80 -18.72 -17.20 -17.23
CA HIS A 80 -18.53 -18.22 -18.27
C HIS A 80 -17.08 -18.39 -18.71
N LYS A 81 -16.28 -17.31 -18.70
CA LYS A 81 -14.91 -17.29 -19.21
C LYS A 81 -13.86 -17.06 -18.13
N GLY A 82 -14.27 -16.73 -16.91
CA GLY A 82 -13.39 -16.28 -15.83
C GLY A 82 -12.96 -14.82 -15.99
N ILE A 83 -12.27 -14.31 -14.97
CA ILE A 83 -11.78 -12.93 -14.91
C ILE A 83 -10.73 -12.67 -15.99
N GLU A 84 -9.72 -13.53 -16.08
CA GLU A 84 -8.54 -13.33 -16.94
C GLU A 84 -8.95 -13.10 -18.39
N ARG A 85 -9.68 -14.05 -18.98
CA ARG A 85 -10.13 -13.94 -20.39
C ARG A 85 -11.07 -12.77 -20.61
N THR A 86 -11.91 -12.46 -19.63
CA THR A 86 -12.81 -11.29 -19.72
C THR A 86 -12.00 -10.00 -19.76
N LEU A 87 -11.01 -9.83 -18.89
CA LEU A 87 -10.15 -8.65 -18.86
C LEU A 87 -9.26 -8.54 -20.11
N GLU A 88 -8.76 -9.65 -20.65
CA GLU A 88 -8.04 -9.68 -21.93
C GLU A 88 -8.92 -9.20 -23.08
N GLN A 89 -10.15 -9.72 -23.19
CA GLN A 89 -11.11 -9.30 -24.22
C GLN A 89 -11.46 -7.81 -24.11
N LEU A 90 -11.67 -7.32 -22.89
CA LEU A 90 -11.95 -5.91 -22.63
C LEU A 90 -10.74 -5.03 -23.00
N ARG A 91 -9.52 -5.42 -22.61
CA ARG A 91 -8.28 -4.72 -22.97
C ARG A 91 -8.13 -4.64 -24.48
N ASP A 92 -8.28 -5.76 -25.18
CA ASP A 92 -8.14 -5.84 -26.64
C ASP A 92 -9.24 -5.05 -27.36
N GLY A 93 -10.41 -4.93 -26.73
CA GLY A 93 -11.50 -4.02 -27.13
C GLY A 93 -11.26 -2.55 -26.81
N GLY A 94 -10.12 -2.18 -26.23
CA GLY A 94 -9.76 -0.79 -25.91
C GLY A 94 -10.15 -0.31 -24.51
N VAL A 95 -10.67 -1.19 -23.65
CA VAL A 95 -11.02 -0.90 -22.26
C VAL A 95 -9.78 -1.06 -21.38
N TYR A 96 -8.95 -0.04 -21.38
CA TYR A 96 -7.79 0.09 -20.50
C TYR A 96 -7.46 1.57 -20.30
N VAL A 97 -6.68 1.88 -19.26
CA VAL A 97 -6.14 3.22 -19.00
C VAL A 97 -4.62 3.12 -18.94
N ALA A 98 -3.93 3.90 -19.76
CA ALA A 98 -2.47 4.01 -19.77
C ALA A 98 -1.97 4.85 -18.58
N LEU A 99 -0.66 4.78 -18.29
CA LEU A 99 -0.09 5.51 -17.16
C LEU A 99 -0.23 7.03 -17.33
N GLU A 100 -0.01 7.54 -18.54
CA GLU A 100 -0.13 8.96 -18.88
C GLU A 100 -1.58 9.44 -18.76
N GLU A 101 -2.53 8.61 -19.20
CA GLU A 101 -3.98 8.83 -19.07
C GLU A 101 -4.38 8.88 -17.58
N PHE A 102 -3.93 7.92 -16.78
CA PHE A 102 -4.18 7.87 -15.33
C PHE A 102 -3.56 9.05 -14.58
N LYS A 103 -2.39 9.51 -15.02
CA LYS A 103 -1.70 10.69 -14.47
C LYS A 103 -2.25 12.00 -15.00
N VAL A 104 -3.31 11.97 -15.81
CA VAL A 104 -3.95 13.17 -16.38
C VAL A 104 -2.95 14.02 -17.18
N GLN A 105 -2.00 13.35 -17.85
CA GLN A 105 -1.03 13.98 -18.76
C GLN A 105 -1.53 14.00 -20.20
N SER A 106 -2.49 13.12 -20.51
CA SER A 106 -3.15 13.04 -21.81
C SER A 106 -4.62 12.60 -21.64
N PRO A 107 -5.53 13.00 -22.54
CA PRO A 107 -6.87 12.44 -22.58
C PRO A 107 -6.83 10.94 -22.94
N ILE A 108 -7.89 10.23 -22.57
CA ILE A 108 -8.12 8.86 -23.05
C ILE A 108 -8.85 8.98 -24.40
N VAL A 109 -8.20 8.53 -25.46
CA VAL A 109 -8.74 8.60 -26.83
C VAL A 109 -8.92 7.20 -27.40
N ARG A 110 -10.14 6.90 -27.81
CA ARG A 110 -10.51 5.71 -28.60
C ARG A 110 -11.32 6.17 -29.82
N ARG A 111 -11.58 5.27 -30.77
CA ARG A 111 -12.35 5.62 -31.98
C ARG A 111 -13.76 6.11 -31.59
N GLY A 112 -14.00 7.41 -31.77
CA GLY A 112 -15.29 8.04 -31.46
C GLY A 112 -15.53 8.31 -29.96
N LEU A 113 -14.50 8.19 -29.11
CA LEU A 113 -14.58 8.51 -27.68
C LEU A 113 -13.36 9.29 -27.24
N THR A 114 -13.59 10.44 -26.63
CA THR A 114 -12.58 11.21 -25.90
C THR A 114 -13.04 11.44 -24.47
N ILE A 115 -12.19 11.09 -23.52
CA ILE A 115 -12.39 11.35 -22.08
C ILE A 115 -11.25 12.26 -21.64
N GLU A 116 -11.61 13.40 -21.05
CA GLU A 116 -10.69 14.24 -20.30
C GLU A 116 -10.77 13.82 -18.83
N PRO A 117 -9.87 12.97 -18.32
CA PRO A 117 -9.92 12.54 -16.93
C PRO A 117 -9.45 13.67 -16.00
N CYS A 118 -9.87 13.62 -14.75
CA CYS A 118 -9.25 14.35 -13.66
C CYS A 118 -8.75 13.39 -12.57
N GLU A 119 -7.85 13.85 -11.70
CA GLU A 119 -7.21 12.97 -10.72
C GLU A 119 -8.23 12.27 -9.79
N THR A 120 -9.33 12.96 -9.48
CA THR A 120 -10.38 12.44 -8.58
C THR A 120 -11.29 11.40 -9.23
N ASP A 121 -11.28 11.28 -10.56
CA ASP A 121 -12.11 10.30 -11.28
C ASP A 121 -11.68 8.85 -10.99
N PHE A 122 -10.46 8.67 -10.47
CA PHE A 122 -9.89 7.39 -10.06
C PHE A 122 -9.93 7.16 -8.55
N ASP A 123 -10.48 8.09 -7.76
CA ASP A 123 -10.62 7.89 -6.32
C ASP A 123 -11.64 6.77 -6.03
N ASN A 124 -11.42 6.03 -4.95
CA ASN A 124 -12.44 5.15 -4.41
C ASN A 124 -13.44 5.96 -3.56
N PRO A 125 -14.71 6.12 -3.99
CA PRO A 125 -15.71 6.90 -3.26
C PRO A 125 -16.00 6.38 -1.84
N PHE A 126 -15.84 5.08 -1.56
CA PHE A 126 -16.10 4.52 -0.23
C PHE A 126 -15.08 4.95 0.84
N PHE A 127 -13.91 5.40 0.39
CA PHE A 127 -12.81 5.81 1.26
C PHE A 127 -12.82 7.30 1.61
N MET A 128 -13.70 8.10 0.98
CA MET A 128 -13.79 9.54 1.23
C MET A 128 -14.13 9.84 2.69
N GLY A 129 -13.16 10.43 3.40
CA GLY A 129 -13.33 10.86 4.79
C GLY A 129 -13.19 9.75 5.84
N LYS A 130 -12.76 8.52 5.50
CA LYS A 130 -12.48 7.45 6.48
C LYS A 130 -11.02 6.99 6.53
N CYS A 131 -10.15 7.54 5.67
CA CYS A 131 -8.83 7.00 5.39
C CYS A 131 -7.65 7.87 5.88
N ILE A 132 -6.50 7.22 6.01
CA ILE A 132 -5.19 7.82 6.10
C ILE A 132 -4.77 8.23 4.69
N GLU A 133 -4.82 9.53 4.43
CA GLU A 133 -4.35 10.09 3.17
C GLU A 133 -2.83 10.06 3.08
N GLY A 134 -2.38 9.71 1.89
CA GLY A 134 -0.99 9.72 1.51
C GLY A 134 -0.74 10.23 0.12
N SER A 135 0.54 10.41 -0.19
CA SER A 135 0.99 10.61 -1.56
C SER A 135 2.05 9.57 -1.85
N SER A 136 1.85 8.81 -2.93
CA SER A 136 2.86 7.93 -3.50
C SER A 136 3.40 8.58 -4.77
N SER A 137 4.71 8.81 -4.81
CA SER A 137 5.39 9.22 -6.02
C SER A 137 6.53 8.23 -6.26
N GLY A 138 6.56 7.64 -7.45
CA GLY A 138 7.86 7.28 -8.03
C GLY A 138 8.72 8.54 -8.15
N SER A 139 10.03 8.40 -8.32
CA SER A 139 11.02 9.49 -8.26
C SER A 139 10.81 10.69 -9.21
N ARG A 140 9.76 10.70 -10.05
CA ARG A 140 9.56 11.63 -11.17
C ARG A 140 8.18 12.30 -11.27
N SER A 141 7.21 12.07 -10.37
CA SER A 141 5.86 12.66 -10.51
C SER A 141 5.42 13.49 -9.30
N LYS A 142 4.43 14.38 -9.51
CA LYS A 142 3.78 15.20 -8.45
C LYS A 142 3.14 14.37 -7.31
N GLY A 143 3.11 13.05 -7.46
CA GLY A 143 2.57 12.09 -6.51
C GLY A 143 1.10 11.84 -6.73
N THR A 144 0.70 10.57 -6.71
CA THR A 144 -0.70 10.15 -6.73
C THR A 144 -1.17 10.04 -5.30
N ARG A 145 -2.31 10.66 -5.01
CA ARG A 145 -2.96 10.51 -3.71
C ARG A 145 -3.35 9.05 -3.51
N VAL A 146 -3.01 8.51 -2.35
CA VAL A 146 -3.35 7.15 -1.93
C VAL A 146 -4.13 7.23 -0.63
N LEU A 147 -5.15 6.39 -0.51
CA LEU A 147 -6.00 6.32 0.67
C LEU A 147 -5.79 4.95 1.30
N TYR A 148 -5.37 4.93 2.56
CA TYR A 148 -5.19 3.72 3.34
C TYR A 148 -6.25 3.67 4.44
N ASP A 149 -6.79 2.50 4.72
CA ASP A 149 -7.52 2.24 5.96
C ASP A 149 -6.88 1.06 6.72
N TRP A 150 -7.43 0.76 7.89
CA TRP A 150 -6.87 -0.30 8.74
C TRP A 150 -7.12 -1.70 8.19
N ASP A 151 -8.17 -1.88 7.39
CA ASP A 151 -8.48 -3.15 6.74
C ASP A 151 -7.48 -3.41 5.60
N PHE A 152 -7.16 -2.41 4.78
CA PHE A 152 -6.09 -2.46 3.79
C PHE A 152 -4.75 -2.86 4.44
N PHE A 153 -4.37 -2.24 5.56
CA PHE A 153 -3.13 -2.64 6.26
C PHE A 153 -3.19 -4.05 6.84
N ALA A 154 -4.37 -4.55 7.20
CA ALA A 154 -4.53 -5.93 7.67
C ALA A 154 -4.41 -6.93 6.52
N GLU A 155 -4.99 -6.59 5.37
CA GLU A 155 -4.91 -7.39 4.14
C GLU A 155 -3.48 -7.49 3.60
N GLU A 156 -2.75 -6.37 3.54
CA GLU A 156 -1.33 -6.35 3.16
C GLU A 156 -0.48 -7.14 4.15
N ALA A 157 -0.79 -7.05 5.45
CA ALA A 157 -0.12 -7.85 6.47
C ALA A 157 -0.35 -9.36 6.32
N ALA A 158 -1.51 -9.80 5.84
CA ALA A 158 -1.74 -11.22 5.54
C ALA A 158 -0.85 -11.70 4.40
N ASN A 159 -0.76 -10.91 3.31
CA ASN A 159 0.09 -11.22 2.17
C ASN A 159 1.57 -11.29 2.60
N GLU A 160 2.03 -10.31 3.38
CA GLU A 160 3.41 -10.24 3.86
C GLU A 160 3.76 -11.37 4.84
N PHE A 161 2.84 -11.75 5.74
CA PHE A 161 3.07 -12.85 6.67
C PHE A 161 3.28 -14.16 5.89
N ILE A 162 2.42 -14.48 4.93
CA ILE A 162 2.62 -15.67 4.09
C ILE A 162 3.94 -15.59 3.33
N LEU A 163 4.30 -14.43 2.77
CA LEU A 163 5.59 -14.25 2.09
C LEU A 163 6.77 -14.60 3.01
N TYR A 164 6.80 -14.05 4.22
CA TYR A 164 7.88 -14.28 5.19
C TYR A 164 7.93 -15.72 5.67
N SER A 165 6.78 -16.33 5.96
CA SER A 165 6.70 -17.72 6.40
C SER A 165 7.10 -18.70 5.30
N THR A 166 6.66 -18.47 4.05
CA THR A 166 6.98 -19.33 2.90
C THR A 166 8.47 -19.36 2.59
N HIS A 167 9.17 -18.23 2.79
CA HIS A 167 10.60 -18.13 2.55
C HIS A 167 11.46 -18.47 3.78
N GLU A 168 10.83 -18.92 4.89
CA GLU A 168 11.52 -19.26 6.15
C GLU A 168 12.36 -18.08 6.71
N ILE A 169 11.95 -16.85 6.42
CA ILE A 169 12.64 -15.63 6.84
C ILE A 169 11.93 -14.90 8.00
N PHE A 170 10.87 -15.49 8.54
CA PHE A 170 10.07 -14.87 9.60
C PHE A 170 10.89 -14.62 10.87
N ASP A 171 11.65 -15.60 11.33
CA ASP A 171 12.40 -15.47 12.59
C ASP A 171 13.80 -14.83 12.41
N LEU A 172 14.14 -14.42 11.18
CA LEU A 172 15.42 -13.78 10.91
C LEU A 172 15.40 -12.31 11.35
N PRO A 173 16.49 -11.78 11.93
CA PRO A 173 16.60 -10.37 12.22
C PRO A 173 16.40 -9.54 10.96
N SER A 174 15.59 -8.50 11.05
CA SER A 174 15.16 -7.73 9.89
C SER A 174 15.39 -6.22 10.06
N ALA A 175 15.75 -5.57 8.97
CA ALA A 175 15.86 -4.13 8.90
C ALA A 175 14.95 -3.55 7.82
N LEU A 176 14.39 -2.38 8.11
CA LEU A 176 13.68 -1.55 7.15
C LEU A 176 14.62 -0.43 6.69
N TRP A 177 14.96 -0.35 5.40
CA TRP A 177 15.63 0.81 4.81
C TRP A 177 14.68 1.57 3.89
N MET A 178 13.87 2.43 4.48
CA MET A 178 12.85 3.25 3.80
C MET A 178 12.57 4.52 4.61
N PRO A 179 12.18 5.63 3.96
CA PRO A 179 11.97 6.87 4.67
C PRO A 179 10.74 6.82 5.59
N GLY A 180 10.87 7.42 6.77
CA GLY A 180 9.73 7.76 7.63
C GLY A 180 8.95 8.97 7.12
N LEU A 181 7.97 9.41 7.92
CA LEU A 181 7.15 10.59 7.61
C LEU A 181 8.01 11.81 7.22
N PRO A 182 7.58 12.62 6.23
CA PRO A 182 6.26 12.60 5.57
C PRO A 182 6.10 11.54 4.47
N ALA A 183 7.17 10.79 4.11
CA ALA A 183 7.04 9.71 3.15
C ALA A 183 6.34 8.50 3.79
N ILE A 184 5.40 7.92 3.07
CA ILE A 184 4.53 6.86 3.65
C ILE A 184 5.12 5.47 3.52
N SER A 185 6.01 5.24 2.55
CA SER A 185 6.62 3.93 2.31
C SER A 185 7.15 3.22 3.57
N GLY A 186 7.96 3.90 4.42
CA GLY A 186 8.46 3.29 5.64
C GLY A 186 7.34 3.05 6.67
N ILE A 187 6.43 4.02 6.84
CA ILE A 187 5.31 3.90 7.79
C ILE A 187 4.36 2.78 7.41
N HIS A 188 4.03 2.64 6.13
CA HIS A 188 3.19 1.56 5.61
C HIS A 188 3.81 0.21 5.99
N ASN A 189 5.04 -0.04 5.56
CA ASN A 189 5.73 -1.31 5.85
C ASN A 189 5.89 -1.55 7.36
N TYR A 190 6.11 -0.49 8.13
CA TYR A 190 6.19 -0.57 9.58
C TYR A 190 4.87 -1.00 10.23
N LEU A 191 3.74 -0.43 9.81
CA LEU A 191 2.40 -0.80 10.31
C LEU A 191 1.99 -2.21 9.91
N VAL A 192 2.29 -2.62 8.67
CA VAL A 192 2.10 -4.00 8.18
C VAL A 192 2.82 -5.01 9.09
N HIS A 193 4.10 -4.80 9.36
CA HIS A 193 4.90 -5.68 10.21
C HIS A 193 4.45 -5.71 11.68
N ILE A 194 3.97 -4.57 12.21
CA ILE A 194 3.38 -4.49 13.55
C ILE A 194 2.17 -5.43 13.70
N LYS A 195 1.41 -5.66 12.62
CA LYS A 195 0.18 -6.47 12.66
C LYS A 195 0.42 -7.93 12.97
N PHE A 196 1.44 -8.52 12.36
CA PHE A 196 1.82 -9.91 12.56
C PHE A 196 3.02 -10.08 13.51
N ARG A 197 3.38 -9.01 14.23
CA ARG A 197 4.36 -8.99 15.33
C ARG A 197 5.79 -9.38 14.94
N ASN A 198 6.12 -9.24 13.66
CA ASN A 198 7.49 -9.37 13.16
C ASN A 198 8.11 -7.97 13.08
N LEU A 199 8.68 -7.51 14.19
CA LEU A 199 9.17 -6.14 14.33
C LEU A 199 10.60 -6.03 13.80
N PHE A 200 10.88 -4.98 13.04
CA PHE A 200 12.24 -4.69 12.60
C PHE A 200 13.18 -4.39 13.78
N ASP A 201 14.36 -4.98 13.77
CA ASP A 201 15.46 -4.67 14.69
C ASP A 201 16.02 -3.27 14.43
N LYS A 202 16.07 -2.90 13.15
CA LYS A 202 16.60 -1.62 12.67
C LYS A 202 15.65 -0.96 11.69
N TRP A 203 15.49 0.35 11.84
CA TRP A 203 14.85 1.17 10.83
C TRP A 203 15.83 2.23 10.35
N PHE A 204 16.45 1.99 9.21
CA PHE A 204 17.25 2.96 8.48
C PHE A 204 16.33 3.84 7.64
N SER A 205 16.35 5.16 7.83
CA SER A 205 15.54 6.11 7.08
C SER A 205 16.40 6.84 6.06
N HIS A 206 15.99 6.81 4.78
CA HIS A 206 16.61 7.64 3.73
C HIS A 206 16.44 9.14 3.97
N LEU A 207 15.43 9.53 4.76
CA LEU A 207 15.17 10.92 5.12
C LEU A 207 15.69 11.20 6.53
N GLY A 208 16.44 12.31 6.64
CA GLY A 208 16.82 12.87 7.92
C GLY A 208 15.66 13.60 8.57
N LYS A 209 15.91 14.20 9.75
CA LYS A 209 14.90 15.05 10.41
C LYS A 209 14.57 16.24 9.51
N GLY A 210 13.31 16.33 9.08
CA GLY A 210 12.80 17.49 8.35
C GLY A 210 12.87 18.77 9.18
N LYS A 211 12.80 19.93 8.52
CA LYS A 211 12.74 21.25 9.17
C LYS A 211 11.34 21.84 9.02
N GLY A 212 10.87 22.56 10.05
CA GLY A 212 9.62 23.33 10.03
C GLY A 212 8.40 22.65 10.68
N PRO A 213 7.25 23.34 10.72
CA PRO A 213 6.09 22.93 11.52
C PRO A 213 5.45 21.59 11.11
N ASN A 214 5.56 21.20 9.85
CA ASN A 214 5.07 19.91 9.37
C ASN A 214 5.96 18.76 9.85
N ALA A 215 7.28 18.94 9.87
CA ALA A 215 8.22 17.94 10.39
C ALA A 215 8.01 17.67 11.89
N VAL A 216 7.61 18.70 12.66
CA VAL A 216 7.24 18.54 14.08
C VAL A 216 6.00 17.66 14.21
N LYS A 217 4.97 17.88 13.39
CA LYS A 217 3.73 17.08 13.41
C LYS A 217 4.00 15.63 13.01
N ASP A 218 4.80 15.41 11.98
CA ASP A 218 5.21 14.08 11.53
C ASP A 218 5.97 13.34 12.63
N SER A 219 6.88 14.04 13.32
CA SER A 219 7.61 13.50 14.47
C SER A 219 6.69 13.14 15.62
N LEU A 220 5.68 13.96 15.91
CA LEU A 220 4.68 13.70 16.95
C LEU A 220 3.77 12.51 16.60
N ALA A 221 3.32 12.40 15.35
CA ALA A 221 2.51 11.27 14.88
C ALA A 221 3.29 9.95 15.00
N LEU A 222 4.55 9.95 14.56
CA LEU A 222 5.42 8.78 14.71
C LEU A 222 5.70 8.45 16.18
N ALA A 223 5.97 9.47 17.02
CA ALA A 223 6.16 9.29 18.45
C ALA A 223 4.92 8.67 19.12
N TYR A 224 3.72 9.09 18.71
CA TYR A 224 2.46 8.54 19.21
C TYR A 224 2.28 7.07 18.82
N ILE A 225 2.53 6.70 17.56
CA ILE A 225 2.51 5.31 17.09
C ILE A 225 3.48 4.46 17.93
N MET A 226 4.72 4.91 18.09
CA MET A 226 5.73 4.19 18.87
C MET A 226 5.37 4.08 20.35
N TRP A 227 4.76 5.13 20.93
CA TRP A 227 4.28 5.10 22.30
C TRP A 227 3.17 4.07 22.49
N LEU A 228 2.16 4.03 21.61
CA LEU A 228 1.11 3.01 21.67
C LEU A 228 1.64 1.58 21.50
N CYS A 229 2.62 1.37 20.62
CA CYS A 229 3.30 0.08 20.49
C CYS A 229 3.94 -0.35 21.82
N ARG A 230 4.66 0.56 22.48
CA ARG A 230 5.29 0.26 23.78
C ARG A 230 4.29 -0.01 24.89
N MET A 231 3.20 0.76 24.93
CA MET A 231 2.10 0.56 25.89
C MET A 231 1.41 -0.80 25.70
N THR A 232 1.53 -1.40 24.51
CA THR A 232 1.01 -2.75 24.19
C THR A 232 2.10 -3.83 24.24
N GLY A 233 3.27 -3.53 24.82
CA GLY A 233 4.37 -4.48 25.03
C GLY A 233 5.33 -4.65 23.84
N LEU A 234 5.16 -3.90 22.76
CA LEU A 234 5.95 -4.03 21.55
C LEU A 234 7.21 -3.15 21.59
N ARG A 235 8.35 -3.77 21.30
CA ARG A 235 9.64 -3.08 21.17
C ARG A 235 9.91 -2.76 19.72
N VAL A 236 9.75 -1.49 19.40
CA VAL A 236 9.54 -1.02 18.03
C VAL A 236 10.70 -0.07 17.67
N ALA A 237 11.39 -0.32 16.55
CA ALA A 237 12.59 0.42 16.15
C ALA A 237 12.30 1.88 15.79
N LYS A 238 13.20 2.79 16.19
CA LYS A 238 13.15 4.20 15.80
C LYS A 238 13.87 4.40 14.46
N PRO A 239 13.42 5.33 13.60
CA PRO A 239 14.14 5.66 12.38
C PRO A 239 15.49 6.30 12.71
N GLU A 240 16.55 5.71 12.17
CA GLU A 240 17.92 6.19 12.17
C GLU A 240 18.27 6.68 10.76
N PHE A 241 18.76 7.91 10.62
CA PHE A 241 19.08 8.44 9.30
C PHE A 241 20.29 7.74 8.69
N ILE A 242 20.08 7.07 7.55
CA ILE A 242 21.13 6.50 6.71
C ILE A 242 20.83 6.89 5.26
N GLY A 243 21.64 7.81 4.73
CA GLY A 243 21.49 8.31 3.38
C GLY A 243 21.78 7.23 2.34
N ILE A 244 21.27 7.40 1.12
CA ILE A 244 21.45 6.42 0.03
C ILE A 244 22.93 6.19 -0.35
N ARG A 245 23.82 7.13 -0.03
CA ARG A 245 25.27 7.04 -0.25
C ARG A 245 25.98 6.21 0.82
N ASP A 246 25.35 6.01 1.97
CA ASP A 246 25.89 5.28 3.11
C ASP A 246 25.45 3.80 3.10
N ALA A 247 25.19 3.24 1.91
CA ALA A 247 24.71 1.87 1.74
C ALA A 247 25.62 0.83 2.43
N GLY A 248 26.93 1.09 2.49
CA GLY A 248 27.89 0.25 3.18
C GLY A 248 27.61 0.05 4.68
N LYS A 249 26.95 1.00 5.35
CA LYS A 249 26.51 0.81 6.75
C LYS A 249 25.40 -0.24 6.87
N VAL A 250 24.49 -0.26 5.90
CA VAL A 250 23.40 -1.24 5.83
C VAL A 250 23.97 -2.61 5.41
N ALA A 251 24.89 -2.63 4.44
CA ALA A 251 25.60 -3.84 4.02
C ALA A 251 26.40 -4.46 5.17
N GLY A 252 27.14 -3.64 5.92
CA GLY A 252 27.87 -4.08 7.12
C GLY A 252 26.94 -4.67 8.18
N TRP A 253 25.76 -4.08 8.38
CA TRP A 253 24.74 -4.68 9.25
C TRP A 253 24.25 -6.03 8.72
N LEU A 254 24.02 -6.19 7.41
CA LEU A 254 23.64 -7.51 6.87
C LEU A 254 24.75 -8.54 7.00
N ALA A 255 26.01 -8.15 6.75
CA ALA A 255 27.17 -9.03 6.80
C ALA A 255 27.48 -9.56 8.22
N ASP A 256 27.10 -8.79 9.25
CA ASP A 256 27.26 -9.14 10.66
C ASP A 256 26.21 -10.18 11.16
N ALA A 257 25.49 -10.87 10.26
CA ALA A 257 24.51 -11.90 10.59
C ALA A 257 25.05 -13.06 11.46
N GLY A 258 26.38 -13.24 11.54
CA GLY A 258 27.00 -14.30 12.32
C GLY A 258 26.66 -15.70 11.79
N LYS A 259 26.88 -16.75 12.60
CA LYS A 259 26.62 -18.16 12.23
C LYS A 259 25.14 -18.59 12.37
N ASN A 260 24.26 -17.70 12.81
CA ASN A 260 22.92 -18.05 13.34
C ASN A 260 21.76 -17.83 12.36
N GLY A 261 22.02 -17.83 11.05
CA GLY A 261 21.01 -17.51 10.03
C GLY A 261 21.16 -16.07 9.54
N GLY A 262 20.77 -15.82 8.29
CA GLY A 262 20.96 -14.53 7.62
C GLY A 262 20.16 -13.38 8.26
N ARG A 263 20.33 -12.18 7.70
CA ARG A 263 19.54 -10.99 8.05
C ARG A 263 18.72 -10.57 6.82
N VAL A 264 17.53 -10.01 7.06
CA VAL A 264 16.61 -9.59 5.99
C VAL A 264 16.61 -8.06 5.88
N LEU A 265 16.67 -7.54 4.66
CA LEU A 265 16.50 -6.11 4.40
C LEU A 265 15.26 -5.85 3.56
N LYS A 266 14.32 -5.09 4.11
CA LYS A 266 13.19 -4.55 3.35
C LYS A 266 13.52 -3.14 2.87
N THR A 267 13.60 -2.93 1.56
CA THR A 267 14.00 -1.65 0.96
C THR A 267 13.51 -1.51 -0.49
N TYR A 268 13.75 -0.35 -1.09
CA TYR A 268 13.54 -0.16 -2.54
C TYR A 268 14.55 -0.95 -3.36
N THR A 269 14.17 -1.38 -4.56
CA THR A 269 15.08 -2.10 -5.48
C THR A 269 16.39 -1.34 -5.73
N SER A 270 16.32 -0.03 -5.97
CA SER A 270 17.51 0.80 -6.20
C SER A 270 18.43 0.90 -4.98
N SER A 271 17.88 0.83 -3.77
CA SER A 271 18.63 0.78 -2.53
C SER A 271 19.24 -0.60 -2.31
N ALA A 272 18.49 -1.67 -2.57
CA ALA A 272 18.98 -3.05 -2.48
C ALA A 272 20.20 -3.28 -3.39
N VAL A 273 20.16 -2.79 -4.64
CA VAL A 273 21.29 -2.86 -5.56
C VAL A 273 22.53 -2.16 -4.99
N ARG A 274 22.37 -0.99 -4.35
CA ARG A 274 23.48 -0.28 -3.71
C ARG A 274 24.05 -1.00 -2.51
N VAL A 275 23.22 -1.71 -1.74
CA VAL A 275 23.70 -2.57 -0.64
C VAL A 275 24.49 -3.73 -1.19
N ALA A 276 23.99 -4.40 -2.24
CA ALA A 276 24.68 -5.54 -2.84
C ALA A 276 26.02 -5.18 -3.51
N GLN A 277 26.18 -3.91 -3.93
CA GLN A 277 27.42 -3.38 -4.52
C GLN A 277 28.45 -2.91 -3.48
N ALA A 278 28.03 -2.68 -2.23
CA ALA A 278 28.87 -2.12 -1.17
C ALA A 278 29.59 -3.22 -0.39
#